data_AF-A0A380CHM3-F1
#
_entry.id   AF-A0A380CHM3-F1
#
_cell.length_a   1.000
_cell.length_b   1.000
_cell.length_c   1.000
_cell.angle_alpha   90.00
_cell.angle_beta   90.00
_cell.angle_gamma   90.00
#
_symmetry.space_group_name_H-M   'P 1'
#
loop_
_entity.id
_entity.type
_entity.pdbx_description
1 polymer ?
#
loop_
_entity_poly.entity_id
_entity_poly.type
_entity_poly.pdbx_seq_one_letter_code
_entity_poly.pdbx_strand_id
1 'polypeptide(L)'
;MDIGLLATIFNFILIVVQIYYYGMIVYFFMSWIPNARENKFGQFLSKIYEPFLEPFRKIIPPIGFIDISSIVAIIALVLFQRGLANIFNLIISNLA
;
A
#
# COMPACT_ATOMS: atom_id res chain seq x y z
N MET A 1 -18.74 -21.37 6.26
CA MET A 1 -17.30 -21.21 5.95
C MET A 1 -16.55 -21.57 7.20
N ASP A 2 -15.61 -22.51 7.13
CA ASP A 2 -14.79 -22.89 8.28
C ASP A 2 -13.87 -21.72 8.68
N ILE A 3 -13.64 -21.59 9.99
CA ILE A 3 -12.77 -20.56 10.56
C ILE A 3 -11.35 -20.62 9.97
N GLY A 4 -10.88 -21.84 9.62
CA GLY A 4 -9.59 -22.06 8.97
C GLY A 4 -9.50 -21.41 7.59
N LEU A 5 -10.50 -21.60 6.72
CA LEU A 5 -10.58 -20.94 5.42
C LEU A 5 -10.64 -19.43 5.54
N LEU A 6 -11.45 -18.90 6.48
CA LEU A 6 -11.52 -17.45 6.74
C LEU A 6 -10.14 -16.89 7.12
N ALA A 7 -9.43 -17.55 8.05
CA ALA A 7 -8.09 -17.14 8.44
C ALA A 7 -7.08 -17.23 7.30
N THR A 8 -7.19 -18.24 6.44
CA THR A 8 -6.30 -18.42 5.29
C THR A 8 -6.48 -17.30 4.27
N ILE A 9 -7.73 -16.97 3.92
CA ILE A 9 -8.06 -15.86 3.02
C ILE A 9 -7.56 -14.54 3.62
N PHE A 10 -7.79 -14.33 4.91
CA PHE A 10 -7.36 -13.13 5.60
C PHE A 10 -5.84 -12.95 5.58
N ASN A 11 -5.09 -14.00 5.90
CA ASN A 11 -3.62 -13.99 5.84
C ASN A 11 -3.10 -13.73 4.43
N PHE A 12 -3.73 -14.31 3.41
CA PHE A 12 -3.38 -14.04 2.02
C PHE A 12 -3.53 -12.54 1.69
N ILE A 13 -4.63 -11.91 2.09
CA ILE A 13 -4.84 -10.47 1.89
C ILE A 13 -3.76 -9.66 2.62
N LEU A 14 -3.43 -10.00 3.86
CA LEU A 14 -2.37 -9.30 4.61
C LEU A 14 -1.01 -9.39 3.92
N ILE A 15 -0.66 -10.55 3.37
CA ILE A 15 0.59 -10.73 2.61
C ILE A 15 0.60 -9.83 1.38
N VAL A 16 -0.49 -9.77 0.62
CA VAL A 16 -0.60 -8.90 -0.56
C VAL A 16 -0.46 -7.43 -0.16
N VAL A 17 -1.13 -6.99 0.90
CA VAL A 17 -1.01 -5.62 1.43
C VAL A 17 0.42 -5.31 1.85
N GLN A 18 1.11 -6.27 2.49
CA GLN A 18 2.50 -6.11 2.92
C GLN A 18 3.47 -5.99 1.73
N ILE A 19 3.28 -6.79 0.68
CA ILE A 19 4.05 -6.69 -0.56
C ILE A 19 3.83 -5.32 -1.21
N TYR A 20 2.56 -4.87 -1.28
CA TYR A 20 2.22 -3.56 -1.81
C TYR A 20 2.85 -2.43 -0.99
N TYR A 21 2.85 -2.55 0.35
CA TYR A 21 3.48 -1.58 1.25
C TYR A 21 4.99 -1.44 1.01
N TYR A 22 5.73 -2.56 0.96
CA TYR A 22 7.18 -2.49 0.72
C TYR A 22 7.51 -2.01 -0.70
N GLY A 23 6.72 -2.41 -1.69
CA GLY A 23 6.91 -1.92 -3.06
C GLY A 23 6.59 -0.42 -3.19
N MET A 24 5.61 0.11 -2.45
CA MET A 24 5.35 1.55 -2.34
C MET A 24 6.53 2.30 -1.70
N ILE A 25 7.18 1.74 -0.69
CA ILE A 25 8.41 2.31 -0.12
C ILE A 25 9.52 2.38 -1.17
N VAL A 26 9.73 1.31 -1.94
CA VAL A 26 10.70 1.32 -3.04
C VAL A 26 10.35 2.42 -4.05
N TYR A 27 9.08 2.49 -4.46
CA TYR A 27 8.59 3.49 -5.41
C TYR A 27 8.72 4.94 -4.91
N PHE A 28 8.54 5.15 -3.62
CA PHE A 28 8.78 6.43 -2.94
C PHE A 28 10.25 6.84 -3.07
N PHE A 29 11.19 5.96 -2.72
CA PHE A 29 12.62 6.28 -2.85
C PHE A 29 13.06 6.48 -4.30
N MET A 30 12.41 5.82 -5.25
CA MET A 30 12.65 6.06 -6.68
C MET A 30 12.28 7.48 -7.13
N SER A 31 11.44 8.23 -6.39
CA SER A 31 11.20 9.65 -6.71
C SER A 31 12.44 10.52 -6.46
N TRP A 32 13.27 10.14 -5.48
CA TRP A 32 14.43 10.94 -5.08
C TRP A 32 15.61 10.80 -6.05
N ILE A 33 15.61 9.75 -6.86
CA ILE A 33 16.68 9.45 -7.80
C ILE A 33 16.22 9.88 -9.21
N PRO A 34 16.93 10.83 -9.86
CA PRO A 34 16.62 11.24 -11.22
C PRO A 34 16.54 10.05 -12.18
N ASN A 35 15.55 10.06 -13.08
CA ASN A 35 15.30 9.04 -14.11
C ASN A 35 15.02 7.61 -13.60
N ALA A 36 15.00 7.35 -12.28
CA ALA A 36 14.76 6.01 -11.76
C ALA A 36 13.38 5.46 -12.14
N ARG A 37 12.35 6.34 -12.20
CA ARG A 37 10.99 5.98 -12.62
C ARG A 37 10.87 5.73 -14.14
N GLU A 38 11.84 6.16 -14.93
CA GLU A 38 11.77 6.11 -16.40
C GLU A 38 12.22 4.76 -16.97
N ASN A 39 12.98 3.96 -16.21
CA ASN A 39 13.39 2.63 -16.64
C ASN A 39 12.21 1.63 -16.61
N LYS A 40 12.39 0.43 -17.19
CA LYS A 40 11.32 -0.58 -17.28
C LYS A 40 10.71 -0.97 -15.93
N PHE A 41 11.54 -1.07 -14.89
CA PHE A 41 11.09 -1.41 -13.54
C PHE A 41 10.29 -0.26 -12.90
N GLY A 42 10.77 0.98 -13.06
CA GLY A 42 10.08 2.19 -12.63
C GLY A 42 8.73 2.37 -13.30
N GLN A 43 8.65 2.18 -14.61
CA GLN A 43 7.38 2.22 -15.35
C GLN A 43 6.40 1.14 -14.90
N PHE A 44 6.90 -0.07 -14.59
CA PHE A 44 6.08 -1.13 -14.03
C PHE A 44 5.49 -0.73 -12.67
N LEU A 45 6.31 -0.22 -11.75
CA LEU A 45 5.83 0.25 -10.45
C LEU A 45 4.90 1.45 -10.58
N SER A 46 5.16 2.38 -11.49
CA SER A 46 4.27 3.52 -11.75
C SER A 46 2.85 3.05 -12.11
N LYS A 47 2.70 2.02 -12.95
CA LYS A 47 1.37 1.46 -13.28
C LYS A 47 0.63 0.89 -12.07
N ILE A 48 1.35 0.45 -11.03
CA ILE A 48 0.78 -0.14 -9.81
C ILE A 48 0.43 0.94 -8.79
N TYR A 49 1.30 1.94 -8.62
CA TYR A 49 1.23 2.88 -7.50
C TYR A 49 0.64 4.24 -7.87
N GLU A 50 0.78 4.70 -9.12
CA GLU A 50 0.25 6.00 -9.54
C GLU A 50 -1.27 6.13 -9.35
N PRO A 51 -2.11 5.13 -9.68
CA PRO A 51 -3.56 5.25 -9.45
C PRO A 51 -3.92 5.45 -7.97
N PHE A 52 -3.14 4.87 -7.06
CA PHE A 52 -3.33 5.04 -5.62
C PHE A 52 -2.77 6.38 -5.14
N LEU A 53 -1.65 6.86 -5.70
CA LEU A 53 -1.01 8.12 -5.31
C LEU A 53 -1.69 9.37 -5.86
N GLU A 54 -2.32 9.30 -7.04
CA GLU A 54 -2.95 10.44 -7.70
C GLU A 54 -3.91 11.23 -6.79
N PRO A 55 -4.84 10.58 -6.07
CA PRO A 55 -5.70 11.29 -5.11
C PRO A 55 -4.92 12.04 -4.01
N PHE A 56 -3.84 11.45 -3.49
CA PHE A 56 -3.01 12.10 -2.47
C PHE A 56 -2.25 13.29 -3.03
N ARG A 57 -1.75 13.20 -4.28
CA ARG A 57 -1.03 14.29 -4.95
C ARG A 57 -1.90 15.50 -5.25
N LYS A 58 -3.21 15.31 -5.42
CA LYS A 58 -4.16 16.41 -5.57
C LYS A 58 -4.28 17.24 -4.28
N ILE A 59 -4.01 16.64 -3.13
CA ILE A 59 -4.08 17.30 -1.80
C ILE A 59 -2.70 17.82 -1.40
N ILE A 60 -1.65 17.02 -1.60
CA ILE A 60 -0.26 17.31 -1.22
C ILE A 60 0.62 17.09 -2.46
N PRO A 61 0.84 18.12 -3.28
CA PRO A 61 1.67 17.99 -4.48
C PRO A 61 3.13 17.72 -4.13
N PRO A 62 3.91 17.10 -5.04
CA PRO A 62 5.35 16.91 -4.86
C PRO A 62 6.10 18.24 -4.70
N ILE A 63 7.20 18.23 -3.95
CA ILE A 63 8.10 19.38 -3.80
C ILE A 63 9.39 19.07 -4.54
N GLY A 64 9.59 19.71 -5.70
CA GLY A 64 10.70 19.38 -6.60
C GLY A 64 10.62 17.93 -7.06
N PHE A 65 11.68 17.15 -6.82
CA PHE A 65 11.74 15.71 -7.13
C PHE A 65 11.20 14.81 -6.01
N ILE A 66 10.89 15.36 -4.84
CA ILE A 66 10.49 14.57 -3.67
C ILE A 66 8.97 14.41 -3.63
N ASP A 67 8.53 13.15 -3.70
CA ASP A 67 7.11 12.79 -3.62
C ASP A 67 6.65 12.64 -2.16
N ILE A 68 6.26 13.75 -1.53
CA ILE A 68 5.75 13.78 -0.15
C ILE A 68 4.40 13.06 -0.04
N SER A 69 3.60 13.05 -1.11
CA SER A 69 2.29 12.38 -1.12
C SER A 69 2.38 10.88 -0.80
N SER A 70 3.50 10.25 -1.19
CA SER A 70 3.78 8.84 -0.90
C SER A 70 3.85 8.56 0.61
N ILE A 71 4.31 9.49 1.44
CA ILE A 71 4.35 9.31 2.90
C ILE A 71 2.93 9.19 3.45
N VAL A 72 2.02 10.05 2.99
CA VAL A 72 0.62 10.02 3.42
C VAL A 72 -0.08 8.76 2.92
N ALA A 73 0.21 8.33 1.70
CA ALA A 73 -0.29 7.07 1.15
C ALA A 73 0.21 5.86 1.95
N ILE A 74 1.48 5.83 2.35
CA ILE A 74 2.06 4.80 3.24
C ILE A 74 1.35 4.79 4.60
N ILE A 75 1.13 5.94 5.21
CA ILE A 75 0.38 6.04 6.48
C ILE A 75 -1.04 5.50 6.31
N ALA A 76 -1.74 5.89 5.24
CA ALA A 76 -3.07 5.39 4.93
C ALA A 76 -3.09 3.86 4.78
N LEU A 77 -2.07 3.29 4.15
CA LEU A 77 -1.93 1.84 3.97
C LEU A 77 -1.68 1.11 5.30
N VAL A 78 -0.88 1.68 6.21
CA VAL A 78 -0.68 1.13 7.57
C VAL A 78 -2.00 1.15 8.35
N LEU A 79 -2.74 2.25 8.28
CA LEU A 79 -4.05 2.36 8.94
C LEU A 79 -5.04 1.36 8.35
N PHE A 80 -5.06 1.19 7.02
CA PHE A 80 -5.87 0.19 6.34
C PHE A 80 -5.54 -1.23 6.82
N GLN A 81 -4.26 -1.61 6.87
CA GLN A 81 -3.84 -2.93 7.33
C GLN A 81 -4.26 -3.20 8.78
N ARG A 82 -4.09 -2.22 9.68
CA ARG A 82 -4.53 -2.32 11.09
C ARG A 82 -6.04 -2.43 11.21
N GLY A 83 -6.78 -1.63 10.45
CA GLY A 83 -8.24 -1.68 10.41
C GLY A 83 -8.73 -3.04 9.95
N LEU A 84 -8.13 -3.58 8.89
CA LEU A 84 -8.43 -4.90 8.35
C LEU A 84 -8.21 -6.01 9.39
N ALA A 85 -7.10 -5.96 10.16
CA ALA A 85 -6.84 -6.88 11.28
C ALA A 85 -7.88 -6.77 12.40
N ASN A 86 -8.27 -5.56 12.77
CA ASN A 86 -9.29 -5.35 13.80
C ASN A 86 -10.65 -5.91 13.35
N ILE A 87 -11.06 -5.67 12.10
CA ILE A 87 -12.31 -6.20 11.55
C ILE A 87 -12.30 -7.73 11.56
N PHE A 88 -11.19 -8.35 11.16
CA PHE A 88 -11.08 -9.80 11.21
C PHE A 88 -11.17 -10.35 12.63
N ASN A 89 -10.48 -9.73 13.59
CA ASN A 89 -10.58 -10.12 15.00
C ASN A 89 -12.02 -10.01 15.53
N LEU A 90 -12.74 -8.94 15.16
CA LEU A 90 -14.16 -8.79 15.49
C LEU A 90 -15.02 -9.89 14.88
N ILE A 91 -14.78 -10.26 13.62
CA ILE A 91 -15.52 -11.34 12.97
C ILE A 91 -15.26 -12.67 13.70
N ILE A 92 -14.00 -13.00 13.97
CA ILE A 92 -13.64 -14.25 14.66
C ILE A 92 -14.24 -14.30 16.06
N SER A 93 -14.22 -13.20 16.82
CA SER A 93 -14.78 -13.17 18.18
C SER A 93 -16.30 -13.33 18.24
N ASN A 94 -17.01 -13.04 17.14
CA ASN A 94 -18.47 -13.26 17.05
C ASN A 94 -18.84 -14.64 16.48
N LEU A 95 -17.88 -15.35 15.87
CA LEU A 95 -18.09 -16.68 15.28
C LEU A 95 -17.61 -17.83 16.19
N ALA A 96 -16.76 -17.53 17.17
CA ALA A 96 -16.30 -18.45 18.21
C ALA A 96 -17.29 -18.47 19.39
#